data_AF-A0A0E3SML2-F1
#
_entry.id   AF-A0A0E3SML2-F1
#
_cell.length_a   1.000
_cell.length_b   1.000
_cell.length_c   1.000
_cell.angle_alpha   90.00
_cell.angle_beta   90.00
_cell.angle_gamma   90.00
#
_symmetry.space_group_name_H-M   'P 1'
#
loop_
_entity.id
_entity.type
_entity.pdbx_description
1 polymer ?
#
loop_
_entity_poly.entity_id
_entity_poly.type
_entity_poly.pdbx_seq_one_letter_code
_entity_poly.pdbx_strand_id
1 'polypeptide(L)' 'MVRIERELSEFFGVKVDLLTEGSISPYLIEGIKKEANVISG' A
#
# COMPACT_ATOMS: atom_id res chain seq x y z
N MET A 1 -3.30 12.39 2.91
CA MET A 1 -2.78 11.01 3.01
C MET A 1 -3.00 10.42 4.40
N VAL A 2 -2.56 11.09 5.47
CA VAL A 2 -2.60 10.57 6.86
C VAL A 2 -3.96 10.01 7.33
N ARG A 3 -5.09 10.54 6.86
CA ARG A 3 -6.42 10.11 7.34
C ARG A 3 -6.77 8.67 6.91
N ILE A 4 -6.54 8.31 5.64
CA ILE A 4 -6.92 6.99 5.13
C ILE A 4 -6.00 5.91 5.72
N GLU A 5 -4.69 6.15 5.78
CA GLU A 5 -3.73 5.22 6.41
C GLU A 5 -4.10 4.93 7.86
N ARG A 6 -4.47 5.97 8.61
CA ARG A 6 -4.92 5.85 10.00
C ARG A 6 -6.22 5.07 10.11
N GLU A 7 -7.23 5.41 9.31
CA GLU A 7 -8.54 4.72 9.34
C GLU A 7 -8.39 3.23 8.99
N LEU A 8 -7.59 2.89 7.98
CA LEU A 8 -7.30 1.49 7.63
C LEU A 8 -6.49 0.79 8.72
N SER A 9 -5.52 1.47 9.33
CA SER A 9 -4.72 0.88 10.41
C SER A 9 -5.59 0.57 11.63
N GLU A 10 -6.49 1.48 12.00
CA GLU A 10 -7.46 1.28 13.08
C GLU A 10 -8.45 0.17 12.72
N PHE A 11 -8.93 0.11 11.48
CA PHE A 11 -9.86 -0.90 11.00
C PHE A 11 -9.26 -2.32 10.99
N PHE A 12 -8.04 -2.47 10.48
CA PHE A 12 -7.36 -3.77 10.40
C PHE A 12 -6.61 -4.14 11.69
N GLY A 13 -6.46 -3.23 12.65
CA GLY A 13 -5.71 -3.45 13.89
C GLY A 13 -4.21 -3.63 13.70
N VAL A 14 -3.68 -3.26 12.53
CA VAL A 14 -2.26 -3.36 12.17
C VAL A 14 -1.79 -2.06 11.54
N LYS A 15 -0.49 -1.77 11.59
CA LYS A 15 0.07 -0.60 10.91
C LYS A 15 -0.07 -0.78 9.39
N VAL A 16 -0.80 0.13 8.75
CA VAL A 16 -0.96 0.20 7.29
C VAL A 16 -0.18 1.40 6.78
N ASP A 17 0.73 1.17 5.83
CA ASP A 17 1.40 2.21 5.06
C ASP A 17 0.82 2.19 3.63
N LEU A 18 0.30 3.32 3.15
CA LEU A 18 -0.27 3.44 1.81
C LEU A 18 0.72 4.11 0.86
N LEU A 19 1.05 3.39 -0.21
CA LEU A 19 1.94 3.87 -1.26
C LEU A 19 1.16 4.12 -2.56
N THR A 20 1.58 5.11 -3.32
CA THR A 20 1.10 5.35 -4.69
C THR A 20 2.18 4.90 -5.69
N GLU A 21 1.79 4.48 -6.89
CA GLU A 21 2.78 4.08 -7.92
C GLU A 21 3.80 5.20 -8.21
N GLY A 22 3.36 6.46 -8.24
CA GLY A 22 4.24 7.60 -8.47
C GLY A 22 5.23 7.88 -7.33
N SER A 23 5.01 7.31 -6.14
CA SER A 23 5.93 7.39 -4.99
C SER A 23 6.90 6.21 -4.89
N ILE A 24 6.71 5.18 -5.72
CA ILE A 24 7.56 3.98 -5.74
C ILE A 24 8.67 4.19 -6.79
N SER A 25 9.90 3.78 -6.43
CA SER A 25 11.01 3.78 -7.38
C SER A 25 10.67 2.95 -8.62
N PRO A 26 10.95 3.43 -9.85
CA PRO A 26 10.70 2.69 -11.09
C PRO A 26 11.37 1.31 -11.14
N TYR A 27 12.45 1.11 -10.38
CA TYR A 27 13.14 -0.17 -10.29
C TYR A 27 12.49 -1.16 -9.31
N LEU A 28 11.63 -0.68 -8.40
CA LEU A 28 10.98 -1.50 -7.37
C LEU A 28 9.55 -1.89 -7.75
N ILE A 29 8.86 -1.05 -8.54
CA ILE A 29 7.44 -1.27 -8.87
C ILE A 29 7.19 -2.63 -9.54
N GLU A 30 8.10 -3.06 -10.42
CA GLU A 30 7.99 -4.35 -11.11
C GLU A 30 8.11 -5.54 -10.15
N GLY A 31 8.99 -5.45 -9.15
CA GLY A 31 9.11 -6.47 -8.11
C GLY A 31 7.87 -6.53 -7.23
N ILE A 32 7.42 -5.35 -6.76
CA ILE A 32 6.23 -5.24 -5.92
C ILE A 32 4.99 -5.78 -6.64
N LYS A 33 4.79 -5.46 -7.92
CA LYS A 33 3.64 -5.95 -8.70
C LYS A 33 3.62 -7.47 -8.87
N LYS A 34 4.79 -8.11 -8.94
CA LYS A 34 4.89 -9.58 -9.02
C LYS A 34 4.55 -10.27 -7.70
N GLU A 35 4.88 -9.64 -6.58
CA GLU A 35 4.68 -10.19 -5.23
C GLU A 35 3.35 -9.75 -4.61
N ALA A 36 2.73 -8.70 -5.14
CA ALA A 36 1.49 -8.15 -4.63
C ALA A 36 0.34 -9.16 -4.72
N ASN A 37 -0.40 -9.30 -3.62
CA ASN A 37 -1.63 -10.07 -3.58
C ASN A 37 -2.83 -9.11 -3.65
N VAL A 38 -3.72 -9.33 -4.62
CA VAL A 38 -4.90 -8.47 -4.83
C VAL A 38 -5.99 -8.90 -3.86
N ILE A 39 -6.30 -8.03 -2.89
CA ILE A 39 -7.31 -8.28 -1.85
C ILE A 39 -8.66 -7.59 -2.12
N SER A 40 -8.69 -6.62 -3.04
CA SER A 40 -9.92 -5.98 -3.53
C SER A 40 -9.70 -5.44 -4.94
N GLY A 41 -10.72 -5.51 -5.81
CA GLY A 41 -10.75 -4.97 -7.16
C GLY A 41 -12.04 -4.24 -7.45
#